data_AF-A0A2T0T490-F1
#
_entry.id   AF-A0A2T0T490-F1
#
_cell.length_a   1.000
_cell.length_b   1.000
_cell.length_c   1.000
_cell.angle_alpha   90.00
_cell.angle_beta   90.00
_cell.angle_gamma   90.00
#
_symmetry.space_group_name_H-M   'P 1'
#
loop_
_entity.id
_entity.type
_entity.pdbx_description
1 polymer ?
#
loop_
_entity_poly.entity_id
_entity_poly.type
_entity_poly.pdbx_seq_one_letter_code
_entity_poly.pdbx_strand_id
1 'polypeptide(L)'
;MHRCHGSAYEGHAFNPGNGGGGRFHWFADRSGNTVPVLYAADCYQGAVAETIFRNVPLSGRRTVYQRNYRGRTTSVLQLDSSANLELVEFHDPGLLRLGVRPRRLTETNSAHYGRTVRWAEAVHQQIDVAQGIVWISGRFNTARAVMLFGDRVDPTILTVVPRSAEQVDSVPGLARLVKLANEAGITVAKQQPRRKPRFPA
;
A
#
# COMPACT_ATOMS: atom_id res chain seq x y z
N MET A 1 -6.90 -11.45 0.96
CA MET A 1 -6.02 -10.30 0.65
C MET A 1 -4.70 -10.43 1.43
N HIS A 2 -3.62 -9.82 0.98
CA HIS A 2 -2.33 -9.74 1.67
C HIS A 2 -2.03 -8.31 2.09
N ARG A 3 -1.40 -8.13 3.25
CA ARG A 3 -1.00 -6.82 3.75
C ARG A 3 0.45 -6.84 4.18
N CYS A 4 1.19 -5.77 3.90
CA CYS A 4 2.51 -5.50 4.47
C CYS A 4 2.39 -4.25 5.36
N HIS A 5 2.48 -4.43 6.68
CA HIS A 5 2.20 -3.42 7.70
C HIS A 5 3.35 -3.29 8.70
N GLY A 6 3.30 -2.26 9.58
CA GLY A 6 4.23 -2.18 10.70
C GLY A 6 3.96 -3.28 11.72
N SER A 7 5.01 -3.90 12.26
CA SER A 7 4.89 -5.01 13.22
C SER A 7 4.27 -4.62 14.56
N ALA A 8 4.15 -3.32 14.85
CA ALA A 8 3.46 -2.80 16.03
C ALA A 8 1.92 -2.81 15.91
N TYR A 9 1.38 -3.19 14.76
CA TYR A 9 -0.05 -3.17 14.48
C TYR A 9 -0.54 -4.55 14.08
N GLU A 10 -1.75 -4.89 14.50
CA GLU A 10 -2.45 -6.09 14.05
C GLU A 10 -2.70 -6.05 12.54
N GLY A 11 -2.71 -7.23 11.92
CA GLY A 11 -2.85 -7.35 10.46
C GLY A 11 -4.15 -6.76 9.92
N HIS A 12 -5.24 -6.79 10.69
CA HIS A 12 -6.55 -6.26 10.31
C HIS A 12 -6.80 -4.83 10.85
N ALA A 13 -5.87 -4.24 11.61
CA ALA A 13 -6.08 -2.92 12.21
C ALA A 13 -6.02 -1.79 11.17
N PHE A 14 -7.05 -0.96 11.13
CA PHE A 14 -7.05 0.28 10.36
C PHE A 14 -6.13 1.30 11.05
N ASN A 15 -5.36 2.06 10.28
CA ASN A 15 -4.54 3.13 10.84
C ASN A 15 -5.43 4.36 11.13
N PRO A 16 -5.60 4.79 12.40
CA PRO A 16 -6.56 5.83 12.78
C PRO A 16 -6.08 7.27 12.55
N GLY A 17 -5.00 7.48 11.79
CA GLY A 17 -4.40 8.82 11.58
C GLY A 17 -2.94 8.95 12.01
N ASN A 18 -2.25 7.84 12.30
CA ASN A 18 -0.88 7.87 12.80
C ASN A 18 0.16 7.96 11.68
N GLY A 19 1.17 8.82 11.87
CA GLY A 19 2.31 8.97 10.97
C GLY A 19 2.04 9.86 9.76
N GLY A 20 2.96 9.88 8.81
CA GLY A 20 2.82 10.66 7.58
C GLY A 20 1.71 10.14 6.67
N GLY A 21 1.16 11.01 5.82
CA GLY A 21 0.17 10.63 4.82
C GLY A 21 0.72 9.70 3.73
N GLY A 22 -0.19 9.05 3.02
CA GLY A 22 0.08 8.16 1.89
C GLY A 22 -0.59 8.63 0.60
N ARG A 23 -0.66 7.73 -0.40
CA ARG A 23 -1.20 8.06 -1.72
C ARG A 23 -2.66 8.53 -1.65
N PHE A 24 -3.46 7.91 -0.78
CA PHE A 24 -4.89 8.19 -0.70
C PHE A 24 -5.34 8.59 0.72
N HIS A 25 -4.42 9.03 1.60
CA HIS A 25 -4.70 9.53 2.96
C HIS A 25 -3.65 10.56 3.40
N TRP A 26 -3.88 11.47 4.36
CA TRP A 26 -5.04 11.64 5.23
C TRP A 26 -6.07 12.62 4.66
N PHE A 27 -7.33 12.37 4.94
CA PHE A 27 -8.45 13.30 4.72
C PHE A 27 -9.51 13.08 5.82
N ALA A 28 -10.43 14.02 5.95
CA ALA A 28 -11.49 13.97 6.96
C ALA A 28 -12.84 13.56 6.34
N ASP A 29 -13.68 12.92 7.16
CA ASP A 29 -15.09 12.70 6.85
C ASP A 29 -15.87 14.03 6.89
N ARG A 30 -17.18 13.98 6.57
CA ARG A 30 -18.05 15.18 6.61
C ARG A 30 -18.20 15.78 8.03
N SER A 31 -17.87 15.03 9.07
CA SER A 31 -17.91 15.45 10.47
C SER A 31 -16.56 16.00 10.96
N GLY A 32 -15.53 16.01 10.11
CA GLY A 32 -14.19 16.49 10.43
C GLY A 32 -13.28 15.44 11.09
N ASN A 33 -13.70 14.19 11.22
CA ASN A 33 -12.87 13.13 11.78
C ASN A 33 -11.93 12.55 10.72
N THR A 34 -10.70 12.21 11.10
CA THR A 34 -9.79 11.52 10.18
C THR A 34 -10.33 10.13 9.85
N VAL A 35 -10.46 9.83 8.55
CA VAL A 35 -10.89 8.51 8.08
C VAL A 35 -9.78 7.49 8.32
N PRO A 36 -10.01 6.43 9.12
CA PRO A 36 -9.03 5.36 9.29
C PRO A 36 -8.84 4.58 8.00
N VAL A 37 -7.63 4.09 7.72
CA VAL A 37 -7.36 3.39 6.45
C VAL A 37 -6.61 2.07 6.61
N LEU A 38 -6.94 1.11 5.75
CA LEU A 38 -6.21 -0.15 5.61
C LEU A 38 -5.80 -0.35 4.16
N TYR A 39 -4.50 -0.57 3.93
CA TYR A 39 -3.97 -0.95 2.62
C TYR A 39 -3.74 -2.45 2.55
N ALA A 40 -4.12 -3.07 1.44
CA ALA A 40 -3.85 -4.47 1.15
C ALA A 40 -3.65 -4.68 -0.36
N ALA A 41 -3.38 -5.91 -0.76
CA ALA A 41 -3.36 -6.36 -2.14
C ALA A 41 -3.98 -7.75 -2.28
N ASP A 42 -4.25 -8.19 -3.50
CA ASP A 42 -4.75 -9.54 -3.78
C ASP A 42 -3.69 -10.63 -3.58
N CYS A 43 -2.41 -10.30 -3.66
CA CYS A 43 -1.28 -11.22 -3.47
C CYS A 43 -0.14 -10.62 -2.63
N TYR A 44 0.75 -11.48 -2.14
CA TYR A 44 1.93 -11.10 -1.37
C TYR A 44 2.81 -10.09 -2.13
N GLN A 45 3.06 -10.35 -3.41
CA GLN A 45 3.91 -9.53 -4.26
C GLN A 45 3.36 -8.11 -4.37
N GLY A 46 2.05 -7.94 -4.58
CA GLY A 46 1.41 -6.64 -4.59
C GLY A 46 1.56 -5.88 -3.27
N ALA A 47 1.38 -6.57 -2.14
CA ALA A 47 1.50 -5.96 -0.81
C ALA A 47 2.94 -5.49 -0.52
N VAL A 48 3.94 -6.30 -0.86
CA VAL A 48 5.36 -5.93 -0.71
C VAL A 48 5.76 -4.84 -1.72
N ALA A 49 5.26 -4.91 -2.95
CA ALA A 49 5.57 -3.93 -3.98
C ALA A 49 5.03 -2.55 -3.62
N GLU A 50 3.80 -2.49 -3.10
CA GLU A 50 3.21 -1.25 -2.61
C GLU A 50 3.84 -0.77 -1.29
N THR A 51 4.34 -1.63 -0.39
CA THR A 51 4.93 -1.11 0.86
C THR A 51 6.42 -0.85 0.76
N ILE A 52 7.19 -1.84 0.32
CA ILE A 52 8.66 -1.85 0.39
C ILE A 52 9.29 -1.33 -0.89
N PHE A 53 8.73 -1.68 -2.07
CA PHE A 53 9.31 -1.30 -3.37
C PHE A 53 8.78 0.02 -3.92
N ARG A 54 7.75 0.61 -3.29
CA ARG A 54 7.05 1.82 -3.77
C ARG A 54 7.96 2.95 -4.22
N ASN A 55 9.07 3.16 -3.51
CA ASN A 55 10.00 4.26 -3.71
C ASN A 55 11.31 3.83 -4.40
N VAL A 56 11.44 2.58 -4.83
CA VAL A 56 12.62 2.12 -5.60
C VAL A 56 12.56 2.76 -6.99
N PRO A 57 13.61 3.34 -7.56
CA PRO A 57 13.54 3.90 -8.90
C PRO A 57 13.26 2.81 -9.96
N LEU A 58 12.69 3.18 -11.11
CA LEU A 58 12.47 2.25 -12.22
C LEU A 58 13.75 1.96 -13.02
N SER A 59 14.67 2.92 -13.06
CA SER A 59 15.94 2.83 -13.79
C SER A 59 17.13 3.13 -12.88
N GLY A 60 18.32 2.77 -13.34
CA GLY A 60 19.57 2.96 -12.59
C GLY A 60 19.69 2.01 -11.41
N ARG A 61 20.20 2.52 -10.29
CA ARG A 61 20.45 1.70 -9.09
C ARG A 61 19.15 1.40 -8.34
N ARG A 62 18.72 0.14 -8.39
CA ARG A 62 17.47 -0.34 -7.78
C ARG A 62 17.80 -1.13 -6.52
N THR A 63 17.78 -0.45 -5.38
CA THR A 63 18.14 -1.05 -4.09
C THR A 63 17.10 -0.72 -3.03
N VAL A 64 16.72 -1.74 -2.26
CA VAL A 64 15.95 -1.61 -1.01
C VAL A 64 16.91 -1.81 0.16
N TYR A 65 16.83 -0.94 1.16
CA TYR A 65 17.66 -1.03 2.35
C TYR A 65 16.90 -1.61 3.53
N GLN A 66 17.61 -2.14 4.52
CA GLN A 66 17.01 -2.71 5.74
C GLN A 66 15.99 -1.80 6.41
N ARG A 67 16.22 -0.48 6.46
CA ARG A 67 15.26 0.50 7.00
C ARG A 67 13.89 0.51 6.31
N ASN A 68 13.78 -0.03 5.09
CA ASN A 68 12.53 -0.08 4.33
C ASN A 68 11.64 -1.28 4.73
N TYR A 69 12.23 -2.35 5.26
CA TYR A 69 11.51 -3.60 5.58
C TYR A 69 11.67 -4.07 7.04
N ARG A 70 12.63 -3.53 7.80
CA ARG A 70 12.78 -3.81 9.24
C ARG A 70 11.53 -3.36 9.99
N GLY A 71 11.05 -4.21 10.90
CA GLY A 71 9.81 -3.94 11.65
C GLY A 71 8.57 -3.92 10.77
N ARG A 72 8.60 -4.62 9.63
CA ARG A 72 7.42 -4.89 8.81
C ARG A 72 7.00 -6.34 8.98
N THR A 73 5.70 -6.57 8.98
CA THR A 73 5.06 -7.88 8.98
C THR A 73 4.19 -8.00 7.74
N THR A 74 4.20 -9.17 7.11
CA THR A 74 3.17 -9.53 6.12
C THR A 74 2.15 -10.45 6.75
N SER A 75 0.87 -10.18 6.52
CA SER A 75 -0.26 -10.98 7.01
C SER A 75 -1.24 -11.27 5.88
N VAL A 76 -1.94 -12.39 5.97
CA VAL A 76 -3.07 -12.70 5.08
C VAL A 76 -4.36 -12.34 5.81
N LEU A 77 -5.19 -11.55 5.14
CA LEU A 77 -6.52 -11.17 5.58
C LEU A 77 -7.56 -12.00 4.85
N GLN A 78 -8.45 -12.59 5.61
CA GLN A 78 -9.64 -13.28 5.13
C GLN A 78 -10.83 -12.34 5.31
N LEU A 79 -11.58 -12.18 4.22
CA LEU A 79 -12.89 -11.55 4.25
C LEU A 79 -13.91 -12.62 4.64
N ASP A 80 -14.92 -12.25 5.44
CA ASP A 80 -16.07 -13.13 5.69
C ASP A 80 -16.68 -13.59 4.36
N SER A 81 -17.05 -14.87 4.26
CA SER A 81 -17.60 -15.47 3.03
C SER A 81 -18.92 -14.85 2.58
N SER A 82 -19.65 -14.21 3.49
CA SER A 82 -20.92 -13.51 3.21
C SER A 82 -20.72 -12.04 2.87
N ALA A 83 -19.52 -11.50 3.09
CA ALA A 83 -19.22 -10.09 2.86
C ALA A 83 -18.69 -9.86 1.44
N ASN A 84 -19.17 -8.80 0.80
CA ASN A 84 -18.61 -8.24 -0.41
C ASN A 84 -18.18 -6.80 -0.11
N LEU A 85 -17.05 -6.38 -0.69
CA LEU A 85 -16.55 -5.01 -0.55
C LEU A 85 -16.94 -4.19 -1.77
N GLU A 86 -17.60 -3.06 -1.53
CA GLU A 86 -17.94 -2.07 -2.57
C GLU A 86 -16.74 -1.13 -2.80
N LEU A 87 -16.03 -1.29 -3.92
CA LEU A 87 -14.77 -0.59 -4.21
C LEU A 87 -14.87 0.24 -5.49
N VAL A 88 -14.36 1.47 -5.44
CA VAL A 88 -14.22 2.31 -6.65
C VAL A 88 -12.96 1.93 -7.42
N GLU A 89 -13.14 1.68 -8.72
CA GLU A 89 -12.06 1.30 -9.64
C GLU A 89 -11.21 2.50 -10.06
N PHE A 90 -9.98 2.56 -9.56
CA PHE A 90 -8.91 3.46 -10.04
C PHE A 90 -7.95 2.71 -10.99
N HIS A 91 -8.49 1.84 -11.82
CA HIS A 91 -7.80 1.26 -12.98
C HIS A 91 -8.74 1.28 -14.19
N ASP A 92 -8.26 0.87 -15.36
CA ASP A 92 -9.14 0.76 -16.54
C ASP A 92 -10.14 -0.40 -16.32
N PRO A 93 -11.44 -0.22 -16.66
CA PRO A 93 -12.01 0.90 -17.41
C PRO A 93 -12.44 2.12 -16.55
N GLY A 94 -12.46 2.05 -15.22
CA GLY A 94 -12.85 3.15 -14.33
C GLY A 94 -12.14 4.48 -14.61
N LEU A 95 -10.81 4.46 -14.81
CA LEU A 95 -10.05 5.68 -15.14
C LEU A 95 -10.40 6.25 -16.52
N LEU A 96 -10.70 5.40 -17.51
CA LEU A 96 -11.13 5.84 -18.84
C LEU A 96 -12.43 6.63 -18.78
N ARG A 97 -13.39 6.20 -17.95
CA ARG A 97 -14.66 6.93 -17.72
C ARG A 97 -14.43 8.33 -17.14
N LEU A 98 -13.34 8.52 -16.40
CA LEU A 98 -12.95 9.81 -15.83
C LEU A 98 -12.05 10.64 -16.76
N GLY A 99 -11.67 10.12 -17.94
CA GLY A 99 -10.68 10.76 -18.80
C GLY A 99 -9.27 10.82 -18.18
N VAL A 100 -8.98 9.94 -17.22
CA VAL A 100 -7.72 9.91 -16.45
C VAL A 100 -6.87 8.71 -16.89
N ARG A 101 -5.54 8.83 -16.82
CA ARG A 101 -4.60 7.72 -17.01
C ARG A 101 -3.90 7.34 -15.70
N PRO A 102 -3.46 6.09 -15.50
CA PRO A 102 -2.79 5.64 -14.27
C PRO A 102 -1.68 6.57 -13.76
N ARG A 103 -0.84 7.07 -14.67
CA ARG A 103 0.23 8.08 -14.44
C ARG A 103 -0.19 9.33 -13.67
N ARG A 104 -1.48 9.67 -13.69
CA ARG A 104 -2.03 10.87 -13.04
C ARG A 104 -2.56 10.56 -11.63
N LEU A 105 -2.81 9.31 -11.28
CA LEU A 105 -3.50 8.92 -10.06
C LEU A 105 -2.81 7.78 -9.29
N THR A 106 -2.53 6.65 -9.94
CA THR A 106 -2.09 5.42 -9.27
C THR A 106 -0.60 5.12 -9.48
N GLU A 107 -0.02 5.56 -10.59
CA GLU A 107 1.41 5.45 -10.92
C GLU A 107 2.18 6.73 -10.57
N THR A 108 1.85 7.35 -9.44
CA THR A 108 2.49 8.58 -8.96
C THR A 108 3.46 8.34 -7.81
N ASN A 109 4.41 9.27 -7.64
CA ASN A 109 5.26 9.37 -6.47
C ASN A 109 4.63 10.26 -5.37
N SER A 110 5.31 10.37 -4.23
CA SER A 110 4.83 11.15 -3.07
C SER A 110 4.63 12.64 -3.33
N ALA A 111 5.28 13.22 -4.35
CA ALA A 111 5.09 14.63 -4.69
C ALA A 111 3.67 14.94 -5.19
N HIS A 112 2.91 13.91 -5.58
CA HIS A 112 1.54 14.06 -6.06
C HIS A 112 0.48 13.68 -5.03
N TYR A 113 0.86 13.33 -3.79
CA TYR A 113 -0.09 12.88 -2.77
C TYR A 113 -1.17 13.92 -2.47
N GLY A 114 -0.84 15.21 -2.46
CA GLY A 114 -1.86 16.26 -2.30
C GLY A 114 -2.96 16.28 -3.37
N ARG A 115 -2.72 15.70 -4.56
CA ARG A 115 -3.77 15.50 -5.58
C ARG A 115 -4.48 14.17 -5.39
N THR A 116 -3.74 13.08 -5.15
CA THR A 116 -4.33 11.74 -5.08
C THR A 116 -5.17 11.53 -3.82
N VAL A 117 -4.83 12.20 -2.71
CA VAL A 117 -5.67 12.28 -1.49
C VAL A 117 -7.02 12.89 -1.79
N ARG A 118 -7.07 14.00 -2.55
CA ARG A 118 -8.33 14.66 -2.93
C ARG A 118 -9.25 13.77 -3.77
N TRP A 119 -8.70 12.86 -4.56
CA TRP A 119 -9.51 11.86 -5.26
C TRP A 119 -10.15 10.85 -4.30
N ALA A 120 -9.42 10.41 -3.28
CA ALA A 120 -9.95 9.49 -2.29
C ALA A 120 -11.00 10.16 -1.39
N GLU A 121 -10.75 11.41 -1.01
CA GLU A 121 -11.71 12.27 -0.31
C GLU A 121 -12.98 12.47 -1.14
N ALA A 122 -12.87 12.76 -2.44
CA ALA A 122 -14.04 12.90 -3.32
C ALA A 122 -14.83 11.59 -3.44
N VAL A 123 -14.16 10.44 -3.57
CA VAL A 123 -14.83 9.13 -3.57
C VAL A 123 -15.59 8.92 -2.27
N HIS A 124 -14.94 9.14 -1.13
CA HIS A 124 -15.59 9.01 0.18
C HIS A 124 -16.78 9.97 0.27
N GLN A 125 -16.60 11.26 -0.02
CA GLN A 125 -17.65 12.25 0.14
C GLN A 125 -18.81 12.14 -0.85
N GLN A 126 -18.64 11.57 -2.04
CA GLN A 126 -19.67 11.57 -3.09
C GLN A 126 -20.32 10.20 -3.31
N ILE A 127 -19.68 9.12 -2.86
CA ILE A 127 -20.17 7.76 -3.07
C ILE A 127 -20.29 7.09 -1.71
N ASP A 128 -21.45 7.25 -1.07
CA ASP A 128 -21.66 6.82 0.32
C ASP A 128 -21.47 5.30 0.50
N VAL A 129 -21.82 4.50 -0.51
CA VAL A 129 -21.66 3.03 -0.50
C VAL A 129 -20.22 2.57 -0.68
N ALA A 130 -19.30 3.43 -1.14
CA ALA A 130 -17.93 3.02 -1.39
C ALA A 130 -17.19 2.76 -0.08
N GLN A 131 -16.73 1.53 0.11
CA GLN A 131 -15.94 1.07 1.26
C GLN A 131 -14.43 1.19 1.01
N GLY A 132 -14.03 1.55 -0.20
CA GLY A 132 -12.63 1.74 -0.54
C GLY A 132 -12.39 1.99 -2.02
N ILE A 133 -11.11 1.89 -2.40
CA ILE A 133 -10.61 2.14 -3.74
C ILE A 133 -9.67 1.01 -4.13
N VAL A 134 -9.78 0.51 -5.36
CA VAL A 134 -8.93 -0.54 -5.93
C VAL A 134 -8.17 -0.04 -7.15
N TRP A 135 -6.89 -0.41 -7.28
CA TRP A 135 -6.07 -0.08 -8.46
C TRP A 135 -5.11 -1.21 -8.81
N ILE A 136 -4.62 -1.22 -10.04
CA ILE A 136 -3.52 -2.11 -10.45
C ILE A 136 -2.19 -1.52 -9.96
N SER A 137 -1.39 -2.31 -9.25
CA SER A 137 -0.10 -1.83 -8.73
C SER A 137 0.85 -1.48 -9.87
N GLY A 138 1.29 -0.22 -9.95
CA GLY A 138 2.29 0.20 -10.93
C GLY A 138 3.67 -0.46 -10.71
N ARG A 139 3.88 -1.13 -9.57
CA ARG A 139 5.13 -1.85 -9.26
C ARG A 139 5.03 -3.35 -9.55
N PHE A 140 3.82 -3.88 -9.60
CA PHE A 140 3.54 -5.26 -9.89
C PHE A 140 2.19 -5.31 -10.60
N ASN A 141 2.19 -5.06 -11.91
CA ASN A 141 0.99 -4.77 -12.70
C ASN A 141 0.02 -5.94 -12.90
N THR A 142 0.32 -7.09 -12.30
CA THR A 142 -0.56 -8.25 -12.21
C THR A 142 -1.34 -8.29 -10.88
N ALA A 143 -1.02 -7.41 -9.92
CA ALA A 143 -1.68 -7.33 -8.63
C ALA A 143 -2.66 -6.16 -8.54
N ARG A 144 -3.81 -6.41 -7.93
CA ARG A 144 -4.72 -5.38 -7.42
C ARG A 144 -4.31 -4.98 -6.01
N ALA A 145 -4.13 -3.69 -5.80
CA ALA A 145 -3.97 -3.07 -4.51
C ALA A 145 -5.25 -2.35 -4.11
N VAL A 146 -5.55 -2.32 -2.82
CA VAL A 146 -6.76 -1.71 -2.27
C VAL A 146 -6.42 -0.82 -1.09
N MET A 147 -7.21 0.23 -0.91
CA MET A 147 -7.32 0.98 0.32
C MET A 147 -8.78 0.95 0.78
N LEU A 148 -9.01 0.52 2.01
CA LEU A 148 -10.32 0.46 2.64
C LEU A 148 -10.51 1.64 3.60
N PHE A 149 -11.72 2.18 3.67
CA PHE A 149 -12.14 3.22 4.60
C PHE A 149 -12.69 2.55 5.88
N GLY A 150 -12.02 2.77 7.01
CA GLY A 150 -12.30 2.07 8.27
C GLY A 150 -13.56 2.54 9.00
N ASP A 151 -14.13 3.66 8.60
CA ASP A 151 -15.44 4.15 9.03
C ASP A 151 -16.61 3.52 8.23
N ARG A 152 -16.31 2.76 7.16
CA ARG A 152 -17.32 2.12 6.27
C ARG A 152 -17.16 0.61 6.14
N VAL A 153 -16.10 0.06 6.72
CA VAL A 153 -15.88 -1.38 6.78
C VAL A 153 -16.10 -1.81 8.21
N ASP A 154 -17.07 -2.70 8.41
CA ASP A 154 -17.23 -3.39 9.69
C ASP A 154 -15.93 -4.16 9.99
N PRO A 155 -15.20 -3.85 11.07
CA PRO A 155 -13.92 -4.48 11.36
C PRO A 155 -14.02 -5.99 11.56
N THR A 156 -15.21 -6.52 11.89
CA THR A 156 -15.42 -7.96 12.14
C THR A 156 -15.37 -8.80 10.86
N ILE A 157 -15.62 -8.22 9.69
CA ILE A 157 -15.59 -8.95 8.41
C ILE A 157 -14.17 -9.24 7.93
N LEU A 158 -13.15 -8.64 8.57
CA LEU A 158 -11.74 -8.82 8.24
C LEU A 158 -11.00 -9.51 9.37
N THR A 159 -10.60 -10.75 9.14
CA THR A 159 -9.81 -11.52 10.10
C THR A 159 -8.42 -11.82 9.57
N VAL A 160 -7.45 -11.94 10.48
CA VAL A 160 -6.10 -12.40 10.12
C VAL A 160 -6.13 -13.92 10.05
N VAL A 161 -5.71 -14.48 8.91
CA VAL A 161 -5.58 -15.94 8.76
C VAL A 161 -4.57 -16.44 9.80
N PRO A 162 -4.91 -17.45 10.61
CA PRO A 162 -4.02 -17.96 11.64
C PRO A 162 -2.65 -18.36 11.08
N ARG A 163 -1.58 -17.99 11.80
CA ARG A 163 -0.17 -18.29 11.45
C ARG A 163 0.29 -17.74 10.08
N SER A 164 -0.47 -16.82 9.48
CA SER A 164 -0.07 -16.16 8.23
C SER A 164 0.88 -14.98 8.43
N ALA A 165 0.93 -14.42 9.65
CA ALA A 165 1.79 -13.31 10.00
C ALA A 165 3.27 -13.74 9.96
N GLU A 166 4.08 -13.04 9.18
CA GLU A 166 5.52 -13.26 9.11
C GLU A 166 6.27 -11.93 9.09
N GLN A 167 7.23 -11.78 10.00
CA GLN A 167 8.14 -10.64 10.00
C GLN A 167 9.03 -10.69 8.76
N VAL A 168 9.11 -9.58 8.03
CA VAL A 168 9.84 -9.51 6.76
C VAL A 168 11.35 -9.62 6.97
N ASP A 169 11.87 -9.25 8.14
CA ASP A 169 13.28 -9.37 8.54
C ASP A 169 13.61 -10.68 9.27
N SER A 170 12.66 -11.60 9.43
CA SER A 170 12.94 -12.99 9.82
C SER A 170 13.69 -13.74 8.71
N VAL A 171 14.33 -14.88 9.03
CA VAL A 171 15.01 -15.72 8.03
C VAL A 171 14.10 -16.10 6.85
N PRO A 172 12.90 -16.70 7.06
CA PRO A 172 12.02 -17.03 5.94
C PRO A 172 11.47 -15.78 5.23
N GLY A 173 11.13 -14.72 5.96
CA GLY A 173 10.62 -13.48 5.37
C GLY A 173 11.63 -12.75 4.49
N LEU A 174 12.88 -12.70 4.93
CA LEU A 174 13.96 -12.10 4.18
C LEU A 174 14.27 -12.92 2.92
N ALA A 175 14.25 -14.25 3.02
CA ALA A 175 14.42 -15.12 1.86
C ALA A 175 13.32 -14.88 0.80
N ARG A 176 12.05 -14.75 1.22
CA ARG A 176 10.93 -14.41 0.31
C ARG A 176 11.08 -13.02 -0.29
N LEU A 177 11.46 -12.02 0.51
CA LEU A 177 11.71 -10.66 0.03
C LEU A 177 12.84 -10.63 -1.01
N VAL A 178 13.96 -11.32 -0.75
CA VAL A 178 15.12 -11.40 -1.65
C VAL A 178 14.74 -12.08 -2.95
N LYS A 179 13.98 -13.20 -2.90
CA LYS A 179 13.49 -13.87 -4.10
C LYS A 179 12.67 -12.92 -4.98
N LEU A 180 11.67 -12.27 -4.41
CA LEU A 180 10.82 -11.32 -5.14
C LEU A 180 11.62 -10.11 -5.65
N ALA A 181 12.57 -9.60 -4.87
CA ALA A 181 13.43 -8.52 -5.28
C ALA A 181 14.30 -8.91 -6.48
N ASN A 182 14.86 -10.12 -6.48
CA ASN A 182 15.66 -10.66 -7.59
C ASN A 182 14.83 -10.80 -8.87
N GLU A 183 13.60 -11.33 -8.78
CA GLU A 183 12.65 -11.41 -9.91
C GLU A 183 12.36 -10.02 -10.52
N ALA A 184 12.31 -8.99 -9.67
CA ALA A 184 12.09 -7.62 -10.10
C ALA A 184 13.38 -6.86 -10.50
N GLY A 185 14.57 -7.47 -10.41
CA GLY A 185 15.85 -6.81 -10.64
C GLY A 185 16.19 -5.73 -9.60
N ILE A 186 15.85 -5.98 -8.34
CA ILE A 186 16.07 -5.11 -7.18
C ILE A 186 17.03 -5.79 -6.21
N THR A 187 18.07 -5.07 -5.77
CA THR A 187 18.99 -5.57 -4.74
C THR A 187 18.45 -5.28 -3.34
N VAL A 188 18.55 -6.25 -2.42
CA VAL A 188 18.30 -6.05 -0.99
C VAL A 188 19.64 -5.85 -0.27
N ALA A 189 19.79 -4.75 0.46
CA ALA A 189 21.04 -4.39 1.13
C ALA A 189 20.82 -4.01 2.60
N LYS A 190 21.81 -4.32 3.46
CA LYS A 190 21.74 -3.96 4.89
C LYS A 190 21.77 -2.45 5.14
N GLN A 191 22.68 -1.73 4.47
CA GLN A 191 22.86 -0.29 4.69
C GLN A 191 23.02 0.49 3.38
N GLN A 192 22.59 1.75 3.39
CA GLN A 192 22.90 2.66 2.31
C GLN A 192 24.34 3.14 2.45
N PRO A 193 25.17 3.07 1.39
CA PRO A 193 26.52 3.62 1.46
C PRO A 193 26.45 5.11 1.80
N ARG A 194 27.33 5.55 2.70
CA ARG A 194 27.47 6.98 3.04
C ARG A 194 27.69 7.76 1.76
N ARG A 195 26.93 8.83 1.53
CA ARG A 195 27.22 9.77 0.43
C ARG A 195 28.62 10.33 0.69
N LYS A 196 29.54 10.20 -0.28
CA LYS A 196 30.81 10.94 -0.23
C LYS A 196 30.46 12.43 -0.16
N PRO A 197 31.12 13.24 0.69
CA PRO A 197 30.93 14.67 0.67
C PRO A 197 31.21 15.18 -0.74
N ARG A 198 30.28 15.98 -1.30
CA ARG A 198 30.58 16.78 -2.48
C ARG A 198 31.54 17.86 -2.01
N PHE A 199 32.81 17.72 -2.35
CA PHE A 199 33.73 18.86 -2.24
C PHE A 199 33.26 19.92 -3.25
N PRO A 200 33.10 21.20 -2.83
CA PRO A 200 32.85 22.28 -3.77
C PRO A 200 34.05 22.38 -4.73
N ALA A 201 33.74 22.62 -6.01
CA ALA A 201 34.71 22.95 -7.05
C ALA A 201 35.20 24.38 -6.89
#